data_AF-A0A4W3GWF5-F1
#
_entry.id   AF-A0A4W3GWF5-F1
#
_cell.length_a   1.000
_cell.length_b   1.000
_cell.length_c   1.000
_cell.angle_alpha   90.00
_cell.angle_beta   90.00
_cell.angle_gamma   90.00
#
_symmetry.space_group_name_H-M   'P 1'
#
loop_
_entity.id
_entity.type
_entity.pdbx_description
1 polymer ?
#
loop_
_entity_poly.entity_id
_entity_poly.type
_entity_poly.pdbx_seq_one_letter_code
_entity_poly.pdbx_strand_id
1 'polypeptide(L)'
;MGLYSDNLGKYLRLPSGCGEQNLAKFSPIIYILRYLTITEQLMRDTEIRALGFLQIGYQQQLLFSHDDGSFSGYGKKDPEGNTW
;
A
#
# COMPACT_ATOMS: atom_id res chain seq x y z
N MET A 1 17.32 20.94 7.73
CA MET A 1 16.06 20.27 7.31
C MET A 1 16.47 18.94 6.68
N GLY A 2 15.94 17.77 7.08
CA GLY A 2 16.17 16.53 6.29
C GLY A 2 16.15 15.15 6.96
N LEU A 3 16.15 15.02 8.29
CA LEU A 3 16.30 13.66 8.89
C LEU A 3 15.04 12.79 8.87
N TYR A 4 13.84 13.39 8.80
CA TYR A 4 12.57 12.66 8.92
C TYR A 4 12.08 12.11 7.58
N SER A 5 12.18 12.89 6.50
CA SER A 5 11.79 12.48 5.14
C SER A 5 12.57 11.26 4.66
N ASP A 6 13.89 11.26 4.87
CA ASP A 6 14.78 10.15 4.49
C ASP A 6 14.52 8.88 5.29
N ASN A 7 14.11 8.99 6.56
CA ASN A 7 13.74 7.82 7.34
C ASN A 7 12.40 7.24 6.88
N LEU A 8 11.40 8.09 6.61
CA LEU A 8 10.08 7.64 6.12
C LEU A 8 10.16 6.97 4.75
N GLY A 9 11.02 7.46 3.85
CA GLY A 9 11.29 6.82 2.55
C GLY A 9 11.83 5.39 2.65
N LYS A 10 12.50 5.02 3.76
CA LYS A 10 13.00 3.65 4.01
C LYS A 10 11.88 2.67 4.40
N TYR A 11 10.75 3.18 4.90
CA TYR A 11 9.58 2.35 5.24
C TYR A 11 8.68 2.09 4.03
N LEU A 12 8.96 2.69 2.86
CA LEU A 12 8.31 2.31 1.62
C LEU A 12 8.71 0.88 1.24
N ARG A 13 7.76 -0.05 1.40
CA ARG A 13 7.91 -1.46 1.02
C ARG A 13 6.99 -1.76 -0.16
N LEU A 14 7.48 -2.55 -1.10
CA LEU A 14 6.66 -3.03 -2.21
C LEU A 14 5.54 -3.93 -1.67
N PRO A 15 4.26 -3.63 -1.94
CA PRO A 15 3.15 -4.50 -1.58
C PRO A 15 3.30 -5.89 -2.21
N SER A 16 3.08 -6.91 -1.40
CA SER A 16 3.34 -8.32 -1.74
C SER A 16 2.76 -9.26 -0.67
N GLY A 17 2.49 -10.51 -1.05
CA GLY A 17 2.00 -11.56 -0.14
C GLY A 17 0.55 -11.93 -0.42
N CYS A 18 -0.12 -12.54 0.56
CA CYS A 18 -1.58 -12.71 0.54
C CYS A 18 -2.31 -11.37 0.68
N GLY A 19 -3.62 -11.33 0.51
CA GLY A 19 -4.43 -10.10 0.54
C GLY A 19 -4.18 -9.23 1.76
N GLU A 20 -4.13 -9.82 2.96
CA GLU A 20 -3.85 -9.06 4.19
C GLU A 20 -2.41 -8.54 4.23
N GLN A 21 -1.43 -9.33 3.81
CA GLN A 21 -0.02 -8.92 3.80
C GLN A 21 0.26 -7.85 2.75
N ASN A 22 -0.39 -7.93 1.60
CA ASN A 22 -0.34 -6.91 0.55
C ASN A 22 -0.91 -5.60 1.08
N LEU A 23 -2.10 -5.66 1.68
CA LEU A 23 -2.77 -4.49 2.26
C LEU A 23 -1.98 -3.86 3.42
N ALA A 24 -1.37 -4.67 4.28
CA ALA A 24 -0.55 -4.22 5.41
C ALA A 24 0.69 -3.42 4.97
N LYS A 25 1.22 -3.70 3.78
CA LYS A 25 2.34 -2.94 3.18
C LYS A 25 1.86 -1.76 2.34
N PHE A 26 0.69 -1.89 1.71
CA PHE A 26 0.08 -0.85 0.87
C PHE A 26 -0.42 0.34 1.68
N SER A 27 -1.19 0.09 2.74
CA SER A 27 -1.86 1.12 3.53
C SER A 27 -0.89 2.18 4.13
N PRO A 28 0.26 1.79 4.73
CA PRO A 28 1.23 2.77 5.25
C PRO A 28 1.77 3.75 4.20
N ILE A 29 1.86 3.36 2.93
CA ILE A 29 2.38 4.23 1.85
C ILE A 29 1.49 5.47 1.68
N ILE A 30 0.17 5.30 1.79
CA ILE A 30 -0.81 6.40 1.70
C ILE A 30 -0.59 7.40 2.85
N TYR A 31 -0.45 6.89 4.07
CA TYR A 31 -0.26 7.74 5.25
C TYR A 31 1.10 8.47 5.23
N ILE A 32 2.17 7.80 4.78
CA ILE A 32 3.48 8.41 4.61
C ILE A 32 3.42 9.55 3.58
N LEU A 33 2.83 9.31 2.41
CA LEU A 33 2.65 10.34 1.39
C LEU A 33 1.85 11.53 1.92
N ARG A 34 0.73 11.28 2.59
CA ARG A 34 -0.11 12.33 3.18
C ARG A 34 0.66 13.16 4.21
N TYR A 35 1.38 12.50 5.11
CA TYR A 35 2.17 13.18 6.13
C TYR A 35 3.27 14.06 5.52
N LEU A 36 4.05 13.52 4.59
CA LEU A 36 5.12 14.26 3.92
C LEU A 36 4.59 15.43 3.09
N THR A 37 3.40 15.27 2.49
CA THR A 37 2.73 16.35 1.73
C THR A 37 2.33 17.49 2.66
N ILE A 38 1.63 17.19 3.77
CA ILE A 38 1.11 18.20 4.70
C ILE A 38 2.27 18.92 5.45
N THR A 39 3.36 18.21 5.71
CA THR A 39 4.54 18.80 6.39
C THR A 39 5.52 19.48 5.44
N GLU A 40 5.21 19.55 4.14
CA GLU A 40 6.08 20.12 3.10
C GLU A 40 7.47 19.45 3.03
N GLN A 41 7.52 18.16 3.35
CA GLN A 41 8.74 17.34 3.40
C GLN A 41 8.81 16.32 2.25
N LEU A 42 7.83 16.32 1.34
CA LEU A 42 7.76 15.39 0.22
C LEU A 42 8.83 15.71 -0.83
N MET A 43 9.72 14.74 -1.06
CA MET A 43 10.70 14.79 -2.14
C MET A 43 10.18 14.05 -3.38
N ARG A 44 10.53 14.54 -4.57
CA ARG A 44 10.05 14.01 -5.84
C ARG A 44 10.39 12.53 -6.06
N ASP A 45 11.58 12.10 -5.66
CA ASP A 45 11.99 10.69 -5.79
C ASP A 45 11.17 9.75 -4.88
N THR A 46 10.83 10.24 -3.68
CA THR A 46 9.98 9.49 -2.74
C THR A 46 8.55 9.40 -3.26
N GLU A 47 8.03 10.49 -3.83
CA GLU A 47 6.71 10.54 -4.45
C GLU A 47 6.60 9.55 -5.62
N ILE A 48 7.51 9.60 -6.59
CA ILE A 48 7.52 8.70 -7.75
C ILE A 48 7.55 7.24 -7.31
N ARG A 49 8.42 6.90 -6.35
CA ARG A 49 8.55 5.54 -5.84
C ARG A 49 7.28 5.07 -5.13
N ALA A 50 6.71 5.92 -4.26
CA ALA A 50 5.50 5.61 -3.51
C ALA A 50 4.30 5.42 -4.44
N LEU A 51 4.12 6.29 -5.43
CA LEU A 51 3.05 6.17 -6.44
C LEU A 51 3.19 4.87 -7.26
N GLY A 52 4.41 4.51 -7.66
CA GLY A 52 4.66 3.23 -8.33
C GLY A 52 4.27 2.03 -7.47
N PHE A 53 4.62 2.06 -6.17
CA PHE A 53 4.22 1.00 -5.23
C PHE A 53 2.71 0.95 -4.99
N LEU A 54 2.04 2.11 -4.93
CA LEU A 54 0.57 2.17 -4.84
C LEU A 54 -0.08 1.58 -6.09
N GLN A 55 0.38 1.92 -7.29
CA GLN A 55 -0.18 1.37 -8.53
C GLN A 55 -0.06 -0.15 -8.57
N ILE A 56 1.13 -0.67 -8.24
CA ILE A 56 1.39 -2.12 -8.21
C ILE A 56 0.55 -2.79 -7.11
N GLY A 57 0.54 -2.24 -5.90
CA GLY A 57 -0.18 -2.83 -4.76
C GLY A 57 -1.70 -2.81 -4.94
N TYR A 58 -2.25 -1.79 -5.59
CA TYR A 58 -3.65 -1.75 -5.97
C TYR A 58 -4.00 -2.87 -6.95
N GLN A 59 -3.21 -3.02 -8.03
CA GLN A 59 -3.42 -4.10 -8.99
C GLN A 59 -3.31 -5.49 -8.35
N GLN A 60 -2.35 -5.69 -7.45
CA GLN A 60 -2.24 -6.94 -6.69
C GLN A 60 -3.44 -7.15 -5.75
N GLN A 61 -3.93 -6.09 -5.08
CA GLN A 61 -5.05 -6.23 -4.15
C GLN A 61 -6.32 -6.71 -4.86
N LEU A 62 -6.56 -6.26 -6.10
CA LEU A 62 -7.72 -6.68 -6.89
C LEU A 62 -7.75 -8.19 -7.17
N LEU A 63 -6.61 -8.89 -7.15
CA LEU A 63 -6.56 -10.35 -7.30
C LEU A 63 -7.23 -11.09 -6.14
N PHE A 64 -7.40 -10.42 -5.01
CA PHE A 64 -8.01 -10.94 -3.81
C PHE A 64 -9.49 -10.58 -3.66
N SER A 65 -10.08 -9.93 -4.68
CA SER A 65 -11.50 -9.59 -4.73
C SER A 65 -12.35 -10.79 -5.18
N HIS A 66 -13.56 -10.84 -4.63
CA HIS A 66 -14.63 -11.75 -4.99
C HIS A 66 -15.64 -11.07 -5.91
N ASP A 67 -16.50 -11.86 -6.55
CA ASP A 67 -17.50 -11.33 -7.51
C ASP A 67 -18.60 -10.50 -6.82
N ASP A 68 -18.79 -10.68 -5.51
CA ASP A 68 -19.69 -9.87 -4.66
C ASP A 68 -19.04 -8.56 -4.18
N GLY A 69 -17.77 -8.33 -4.51
CA GLY A 69 -17.00 -7.15 -4.12
C GLY A 69 -16.29 -7.27 -2.77
N SER A 70 -16.44 -8.40 -2.06
CA SER A 70 -15.66 -8.67 -0.85
C SER A 70 -14.20 -9.02 -1.17
N PHE A 71 -13.34 -9.02 -0.15
CA PHE A 71 -11.92 -9.41 -0.29
C PHE A 71 -11.58 -10.49 0.73
N SER A 72 -10.65 -11.38 0.40
CA SER A 72 -10.12 -12.36 1.35
C SER A 72 -8.60 -12.52 1.20
N GLY A 73 -7.93 -13.25 2.09
CA GLY A 73 -6.48 -13.42 2.00
C GLY A 73 -6.00 -14.12 0.74
N TYR A 74 -6.79 -15.02 0.18
CA TYR A 74 -6.43 -15.80 -1.01
C TYR A 74 -7.40 -15.60 -2.18
N GLY A 75 -8.27 -14.59 -2.12
CA GLY A 75 -9.26 -14.26 -3.14
C GLY A 75 -10.21 -15.42 -3.40
N LYS A 76 -10.49 -15.70 -4.68
CA LYS A 76 -11.41 -16.77 -5.13
C LYS A 76 -11.01 -18.20 -4.70
N LYS A 77 -9.84 -18.39 -4.07
CA LYS A 77 -9.47 -19.67 -3.44
C LYS A 77 -10.16 -19.88 -2.10
N ASP A 78 -10.50 -18.79 -1.41
CA ASP A 78 -11.35 -18.84 -0.24
C ASP A 78 -12.81 -18.91 -0.69
N PRO A 79 -13.69 -19.61 0.05
CA PRO A 79 -15.10 -19.72 -0.32
C PRO A 79 -15.86 -18.42 -0.11
N GLU A 80 -15.40 -17.54 0.78
CA GLU A 80 -16.09 -16.32 1.21
C GLU A 80 -15.08 -15.20 1.50
N GLY A 81 -15.56 -13.95 1.45
CA GLY A 81 -14.81 -12.76 1.85
C GLY A 81 -14.55 -12.67 3.36
N ASN A 82 -13.57 -11.85 3.74
CA ASN A 82 -13.27 -11.52 5.13
C ASN A 82 -13.93 -10.19 5.51
N THR A 83 -14.37 -10.07 6.77
CA THR A 83 -15.01 -8.87 7.33
C THR A 83 -14.04 -7.90 8.01
N TRP A 84 -12.77 -8.27 8.12
CA TRP A 84 -11.72 -7.51 8.81
C TRP A 84 -10.99 -6.51 7.89
#